data_AF-A0A967F873-F1
#
_entry.id   AF-A0A967F873-F1
#
_cell.length_a   1.000
_cell.length_b   1.000
_cell.length_c   1.000
_cell.angle_alpha   90.00
_cell.angle_beta   90.00
_cell.angle_gamma   90.00
#
_symmetry.space_group_name_H-M   'P 1'
#
loop_
_entity.id
_entity.type
_entity.pdbx_description
1 polymer ?
#
loop_
_entity_poly.entity_id
_entity_poly.type
_entity_poly.pdbx_seq_one_letter_code
_entity_poly.pdbx_strand_id
1 'polypeptide(L)'
;ARGDFDAFSPRDDTLFGREDWAFLYVPEPAGIAPHGGGLRPRSFAALHRQPGGASVDYTLLGYSAAHGGVTLSMGCRVVESRSGDLGGGAWTGQLLDDCDSGEGASGGALVAETKDGPFLVAIRTGAHWDEATFPGERFPAGPPDGEIWSVDSNTNFSRAIDREMLDALARLIREIEGPETPSPGI
;
A
#
# COMPACT_ATOMS: atom_id res chain seq x y z
N ALA A 1 -16.97 0.83 -2.16
CA ALA A 1 -16.83 -0.64 -2.05
C ALA A 1 -15.97 -0.97 -0.84
N ARG A 2 -16.35 -1.98 -0.04
CA ARG A 2 -15.50 -2.56 1.00
C ARG A 2 -14.91 -3.84 0.42
N GLY A 3 -13.62 -4.10 0.62
CA GLY A 3 -13.07 -5.45 0.44
C GLY A 3 -13.66 -6.38 1.51
N ASP A 4 -13.71 -7.69 1.24
CA ASP A 4 -14.23 -8.70 2.18
C ASP A 4 -13.17 -9.08 3.25
N PHE A 5 -12.31 -8.14 3.67
CA PHE A 5 -11.26 -8.39 4.65
C PHE A 5 -11.80 -8.58 6.05
N ASP A 6 -11.42 -9.69 6.69
CA ASP A 6 -11.63 -9.97 8.10
C ASP A 6 -10.31 -9.80 8.87
N ALA A 7 -10.25 -8.76 9.71
CA ALA A 7 -9.08 -8.45 10.53
C ALA A 7 -8.79 -9.52 11.60
N PHE A 8 -9.73 -10.43 11.86
CA PHE A 8 -9.57 -11.56 12.76
C PHE A 8 -9.22 -12.86 12.04
N SER A 9 -9.14 -12.85 10.71
CA SER A 9 -8.70 -14.00 9.94
C SER A 9 -7.27 -14.39 10.33
N PRO A 10 -6.94 -15.70 10.39
CA PRO A 10 -5.58 -16.15 10.64
C PRO A 10 -4.57 -15.52 9.65
N ARG A 11 -3.45 -15.00 10.18
CA ARG A 11 -2.42 -14.30 9.39
C ARG A 11 -1.62 -15.22 8.46
N ASP A 12 -1.83 -16.51 8.59
CA ASP A 12 -1.26 -17.61 7.81
C ASP A 12 -2.17 -18.08 6.66
N ASP A 13 -3.34 -17.47 6.47
CA ASP A 13 -4.16 -17.70 5.27
C ASP A 13 -3.44 -17.15 4.03
N THR A 14 -3.37 -17.97 2.98
CA THR A 14 -2.92 -17.60 1.63
C THR A 14 -3.68 -16.44 0.98
N LEU A 15 -4.78 -15.96 1.56
CA LEU A 15 -5.48 -14.76 1.07
C LEU A 15 -5.34 -13.55 2.01
N PHE A 16 -4.53 -13.68 3.07
CA PHE A 16 -4.31 -12.60 4.02
C PHE A 16 -3.81 -11.32 3.32
N GLY A 17 -4.48 -10.20 3.60
CA GLY A 17 -4.15 -8.89 3.04
C GLY A 17 -4.65 -8.63 1.60
N ARG A 18 -5.20 -9.63 0.90
CA ARG A 18 -5.70 -9.45 -0.49
C ARG A 18 -6.77 -8.37 -0.58
N GLU A 19 -7.69 -8.41 0.37
CA GLU A 19 -8.84 -7.50 0.46
C GLU A 19 -8.63 -6.39 1.48
N ASP A 20 -7.42 -6.23 2.02
CA ASP A 20 -7.09 -5.21 3.03
C ASP A 20 -6.91 -3.83 2.40
N TRP A 21 -8.03 -3.28 1.93
CA TRP A 21 -8.10 -1.95 1.35
C TRP A 21 -9.52 -1.38 1.45
N ALA A 22 -9.61 -0.06 1.52
CA ALA A 22 -10.87 0.66 1.48
C ALA A 22 -10.70 2.03 0.81
N PHE A 23 -11.76 2.52 0.19
CA PHE A 23 -11.85 3.90 -0.27
C PHE A 23 -12.84 4.66 0.61
N LEU A 24 -12.43 5.86 1.03
CA LEU A 24 -13.25 6.76 1.83
C LEU A 24 -13.59 7.98 0.99
N TYR A 25 -14.87 8.28 0.88
CA TYR A 25 -15.32 9.56 0.34
C TYR A 25 -15.36 10.60 1.46
N VAL A 26 -14.69 11.72 1.22
CA VAL A 26 -14.67 12.86 2.14
C VAL A 26 -15.43 14.01 1.46
N PRO A 27 -16.65 14.35 1.91
CA PRO A 27 -17.56 15.26 1.20
C PRO A 27 -17.09 16.72 1.18
N GLU A 28 -16.31 17.13 2.18
CA GLU A 28 -15.66 18.44 2.22
C GLU A 28 -14.16 18.21 2.41
N PRO A 29 -13.27 18.78 1.57
CA PRO A 29 -11.84 18.68 1.81
C PRO A 29 -11.53 19.37 3.13
N ALA A 30 -11.27 18.59 4.17
CA ALA A 30 -11.04 19.07 5.53
C ALA A 30 -9.74 19.89 5.58
N GLY A 31 -9.78 21.18 5.26
CA GLY A 31 -8.62 22.08 5.29
C GLY A 31 -7.46 21.70 4.36
N ILE A 32 -7.61 20.67 3.51
CA ILE A 32 -6.63 20.27 2.51
C ILE A 32 -6.80 21.23 1.34
N ALA A 33 -6.04 22.32 1.34
CA ALA A 33 -5.96 23.20 0.17
C ALA A 33 -5.64 22.34 -1.07
N PRO A 34 -6.35 22.51 -2.20
CA PRO A 34 -6.10 21.77 -3.41
C PRO A 34 -4.83 22.34 -4.03
N HIS A 35 -3.67 22.00 -3.48
CA HIS A 35 -2.40 22.21 -4.14
C HIS A 35 -2.31 21.20 -5.28
N GLY A 36 -3.01 21.51 -6.39
CA GLY A 36 -2.80 21.14 -7.80
C GLY A 36 -2.16 19.81 -8.21
N GLY A 37 -2.07 18.80 -7.34
CA GLY A 37 -1.23 17.62 -7.56
C GLY A 37 -1.52 16.53 -6.55
N GLY A 38 -2.77 16.06 -6.50
CA GLY A 38 -3.09 14.83 -5.79
C GLY A 38 -2.33 13.65 -6.41
N LEU A 39 -1.86 12.72 -5.57
CA LEU A 39 -1.25 11.48 -6.03
C LEU A 39 -2.22 10.74 -6.94
N ARG A 40 -1.75 10.36 -8.13
CA ARG A 40 -2.53 9.52 -9.04
C ARG A 40 -2.28 8.06 -8.72
N PRO A 41 -3.33 7.23 -8.51
CA PRO A 41 -3.15 5.81 -8.36
C PRO A 41 -2.65 5.21 -9.68
N ARG A 42 -1.65 4.35 -9.61
CA ARG A 42 -1.11 3.64 -10.77
C ARG A 42 -0.67 2.26 -10.36
N SER A 43 -1.01 1.26 -11.17
CA SER A 43 -0.66 -0.11 -10.85
C SER A 43 0.85 -0.34 -10.90
N PHE A 44 1.37 -1.06 -9.90
CA PHE A 44 2.79 -1.43 -9.80
C PHE A 44 3.31 -2.12 -11.07
N ALA A 45 2.59 -3.11 -11.58
CA ALA A 45 2.97 -3.82 -12.81
C ALA A 45 3.11 -2.91 -14.05
N ALA A 46 2.30 -1.85 -14.15
CA ALA A 46 2.38 -0.90 -15.26
C ALA A 46 3.56 0.07 -15.13
N LEU A 47 4.06 0.31 -13.92
CA LEU A 47 5.28 1.09 -13.69
C LEU A 47 6.52 0.27 -14.05
N HIS A 48 6.62 -0.96 -13.57
CA HIS A 48 7.78 -1.82 -13.85
C HIS A 48 7.91 -2.33 -15.28
N ARG A 49 6.82 -2.30 -16.07
CA ARG A 49 6.87 -2.63 -17.50
C ARG A 49 7.36 -1.47 -18.38
N GLN A 50 7.63 -0.29 -17.82
CA GLN A 50 8.11 0.83 -18.63
C GLN A 50 9.52 0.53 -19.20
N PRO A 51 9.72 0.64 -20.53
CA PRO A 51 11.04 0.49 -21.11
C PRO A 51 11.98 1.58 -20.60
N GLY A 52 13.21 1.20 -20.21
CA GLY A 52 14.26 2.15 -19.84
C GLY A 52 14.83 2.02 -18.43
N GLY A 53 14.38 1.04 -17.62
CA GLY A 53 15.02 0.70 -16.34
C GLY A 53 15.16 1.88 -15.38
N ALA A 54 14.16 2.77 -15.33
CA ALA A 54 14.17 3.89 -14.41
C ALA A 54 14.40 3.37 -12.99
N SER A 55 15.35 3.94 -12.26
CA SER A 55 15.41 3.78 -10.81
C SER A 55 14.12 4.37 -10.26
N VAL A 56 13.25 3.50 -9.76
CA VAL A 56 12.05 3.93 -9.06
C VAL A 56 12.43 4.02 -7.60
N ASP A 57 12.39 5.23 -7.06
CA ASP A 57 12.56 5.44 -5.63
C ASP A 57 11.20 5.31 -4.98
N TYR A 58 11.11 4.48 -3.94
CA TYR A 58 9.87 4.30 -3.20
C TYR A 58 9.93 5.07 -1.90
N THR A 59 8.81 5.69 -1.56
CA THR A 59 8.60 6.38 -0.30
C THR A 59 7.30 5.91 0.33
N LEU A 60 7.34 5.56 1.62
CA LEU A 60 6.14 5.36 2.41
C LEU A 60 5.78 6.67 3.11
N LEU A 61 4.52 7.09 2.94
CA LEU A 61 3.87 8.13 3.73
C LEU A 61 2.89 7.45 4.70
N GLY A 62 3.21 7.45 5.98
CA GLY A 62 2.40 6.76 6.99
C GLY A 62 2.38 7.50 8.33
N TYR A 63 1.33 7.28 9.12
CA TYR A 63 1.29 7.80 10.48
C TYR A 63 2.21 6.97 11.39
N SER A 64 2.94 7.63 12.28
CA SER A 64 3.76 6.99 13.31
C SER A 64 3.22 7.38 14.68
N ALA A 65 2.72 6.39 15.43
CA ALA A 65 2.26 6.61 16.81
C ALA A 65 3.39 7.13 17.72
N ALA A 66 4.61 6.64 17.53
CA ALA A 66 5.79 7.07 18.29
C ALA A 66 6.11 8.57 18.09
N HIS A 67 5.91 9.09 16.87
CA HIS A 67 6.16 10.49 16.53
C HIS A 67 4.91 11.38 16.60
N GLY A 68 3.72 10.78 16.80
CA GLY A 68 2.46 11.50 16.88
C GLY A 68 2.03 12.19 15.57
N GLY A 69 2.50 11.72 14.41
CA GLY A 69 2.29 12.42 13.14
C GLY A 69 2.59 11.61 11.89
N VAL A 70 2.36 12.22 10.72
CA VAL A 70 2.74 11.65 9.42
C VAL A 70 4.25 11.70 9.27
N THR A 71 4.82 10.58 8.85
CA THR A 71 6.25 10.36 8.65
C THR A 71 6.51 9.89 7.22
N LEU A 72 7.74 10.11 6.76
CA LEU A 72 8.22 9.72 5.45
C LEU A 72 9.37 8.72 5.63
N SER A 73 9.24 7.53 5.05
CA SER A 73 10.34 6.58 4.90
C SER A 73 10.73 6.54 3.43
N MET A 74 11.93 7.04 3.09
CA MET A 74 12.37 7.28 1.71
C MET A 74 13.44 6.28 1.29
N GLY A 75 13.54 6.04 -0.02
CA GLY A 75 14.60 5.21 -0.59
C GLY A 75 14.39 3.72 -0.30
N CYS A 76 13.15 3.32 -0.08
CA CYS A 76 12.85 1.92 0.18
C CYS A 76 13.02 1.07 -1.07
N ARG A 77 13.31 -0.20 -0.85
CA ARG A 77 13.18 -1.27 -1.84
C ARG A 77 11.76 -1.82 -1.76
N VAL A 78 11.18 -2.02 -2.94
CA VAL A 78 9.85 -2.63 -3.09
C VAL A 78 9.94 -3.71 -4.15
N VAL A 79 9.44 -4.89 -3.84
CA VAL A 79 9.39 -6.03 -4.75
C VAL A 79 8.01 -6.69 -4.73
N GLU A 80 7.62 -7.30 -5.84
CA GLU A 80 6.45 -8.15 -5.87
C GLU A 80 6.78 -9.49 -5.21
N SER A 81 5.93 -9.91 -4.27
CA SER A 81 6.08 -11.14 -3.51
C SER A 81 5.95 -12.37 -4.42
N ARG A 82 6.75 -13.39 -4.13
CA ARG A 82 6.79 -14.68 -4.82
C ARG A 82 6.46 -15.81 -3.88
N SER A 83 6.17 -16.98 -4.44
CA SER A 83 5.78 -18.17 -3.68
C SER A 83 6.78 -18.64 -2.62
N GLY A 84 8.06 -18.24 -2.73
CA GLY A 84 9.10 -18.59 -1.76
C GLY A 84 9.34 -17.54 -0.69
N ASP A 85 8.79 -16.34 -0.83
CA ASP A 85 9.02 -15.24 0.09
C ASP A 85 8.17 -15.42 1.35
N LEU A 86 8.48 -14.66 2.40
CA LEU A 86 7.67 -14.58 3.61
C LEU A 86 6.25 -14.11 3.29
N GLY A 87 5.25 -14.89 3.68
CA GLY A 87 3.86 -14.67 3.29
C GLY A 87 3.49 -15.21 1.91
N GLY A 88 4.41 -15.89 1.21
CA GLY A 88 4.11 -16.88 0.17
C GLY A 88 3.61 -16.35 -1.18
N GLY A 89 3.74 -15.06 -1.50
CA GLY A 89 3.25 -14.50 -2.78
C GLY A 89 1.78 -14.86 -3.03
N ALA A 90 1.00 -14.81 -1.97
CA ALA A 90 -0.22 -15.55 -1.80
C ALA A 90 -1.33 -15.08 -2.76
N TRP A 91 -1.20 -13.86 -3.28
CA TRP A 91 -2.05 -13.28 -4.31
C TRP A 91 -1.31 -12.20 -5.14
N THR A 92 -1.80 -11.94 -6.36
CA THR A 92 -1.16 -10.99 -7.30
C THR A 92 -1.23 -9.54 -6.81
N GLY A 93 -0.08 -8.88 -6.71
CA GLY A 93 0.02 -7.51 -6.21
C GLY A 93 0.36 -7.41 -4.72
N GLN A 94 0.72 -8.51 -4.07
CA GLN A 94 1.35 -8.47 -2.75
C GLN A 94 2.75 -7.89 -2.91
N LEU A 95 3.00 -6.72 -2.32
CA LEU A 95 4.32 -6.10 -2.35
C LEU A 95 5.01 -6.26 -1.00
N LEU A 96 6.31 -6.55 -1.08
CA LEU A 96 7.24 -6.62 0.03
C LEU A 96 8.12 -5.38 -0.02
N ASP A 97 8.34 -4.76 1.13
CA ASP A 97 9.19 -3.59 1.19
C ASP A 97 9.92 -3.45 2.53
N ASP A 98 11.00 -2.67 2.49
CA ASP A 98 11.83 -2.34 3.66
C ASP A 98 11.60 -0.93 4.19
N CYS A 99 10.45 -0.30 3.86
CA CYS A 99 10.15 1.00 4.42
C CYS A 99 9.91 0.91 5.92
N ASP A 100 10.85 1.42 6.71
CA ASP A 100 10.71 1.55 8.16
C ASP A 100 9.38 2.23 8.51
N SER A 101 8.56 1.54 9.30
CA SER A 101 7.25 2.02 9.69
C SER A 101 6.87 1.46 11.05
N GLY A 102 6.43 2.33 11.96
CA GLY A 102 5.94 1.93 13.27
C GLY A 102 4.43 1.68 13.29
N GLU A 103 3.91 1.42 14.49
CA GLU A 103 2.47 1.31 14.72
C GLU A 103 1.71 2.53 14.17
N GLY A 104 0.58 2.27 13.51
CA GLY A 104 -0.26 3.28 12.89
C GLY A 104 0.00 3.52 11.39
N ALA A 105 1.04 2.91 10.81
CA ALA A 105 1.34 3.10 9.38
C ALA A 105 0.37 2.38 8.43
N SER A 106 -0.46 1.46 8.91
CA SER A 106 -1.52 0.80 8.12
C SER A 106 -2.45 1.82 7.46
N GLY A 107 -2.80 1.59 6.20
CA GLY A 107 -3.49 2.55 5.33
C GLY A 107 -2.59 3.63 4.72
N GLY A 108 -1.30 3.68 5.09
CA GLY A 108 -0.31 4.60 4.53
C GLY A 108 -0.09 4.40 3.02
N ALA A 109 0.40 5.44 2.37
CA ALA A 109 0.64 5.46 0.92
C ALA A 109 2.07 5.03 0.60
N LEU A 110 2.22 3.96 -0.17
CA LEU A 110 3.49 3.65 -0.83
C LEU A 110 3.50 4.36 -2.19
N VAL A 111 4.45 5.27 -2.34
CA VAL A 111 4.58 6.15 -3.51
C VAL A 111 5.82 5.79 -4.29
N ALA A 112 5.66 5.67 -5.61
CA ALA A 112 6.76 5.55 -6.55
C ALA A 112 7.07 6.91 -7.15
N GLU A 113 8.30 7.36 -7.00
CA GLU A 113 8.82 8.56 -7.65
C GLU A 113 9.34 8.21 -9.04
N THR A 114 8.84 8.93 -10.06
CA THR A 114 9.24 8.73 -11.46
C THR A 114 9.48 10.08 -12.13
N LYS A 115 10.07 10.06 -13.33
CA LYS A 115 10.21 11.26 -14.17
C LYS A 115 8.87 11.95 -14.50
N ASP A 116 7.77 11.20 -14.51
CA ASP A 116 6.43 11.71 -14.84
C ASP A 116 5.70 12.24 -13.57
N GLY A 117 6.36 12.19 -12.42
CA GLY A 117 5.84 12.58 -11.11
C GLY A 117 5.59 11.41 -10.16
N PRO A 118 5.08 11.71 -8.95
CA PRO A 118 4.78 10.72 -7.92
C PRO A 118 3.47 9.99 -8.21
N PHE A 119 3.48 8.68 -8.00
CA PHE A 119 2.29 7.82 -8.15
C PHE A 119 2.04 7.01 -6.88
N LEU A 120 0.77 6.92 -6.48
CA LEU A 120 0.36 5.95 -5.45
C LEU A 120 0.37 4.55 -6.08
N VAL A 121 1.20 3.66 -5.55
CA VAL A 121 1.39 2.31 -6.11
C VAL A 121 0.90 1.20 -5.21
N ALA A 122 0.83 1.44 -3.90
CA ALA A 122 0.27 0.49 -2.96
C ALA A 122 -0.21 1.18 -1.68
N ILE A 123 -0.97 0.43 -0.88
CA ILE A 123 -1.44 0.83 0.45
C ILE A 123 -0.76 -0.08 1.47
N ARG A 124 -0.18 0.49 2.53
CA ARG A 124 0.43 -0.28 3.62
C ARG A 124 -0.62 -1.11 4.35
N THR A 125 -0.38 -2.40 4.43
CA THR A 125 -1.23 -3.36 5.15
C THR A 125 -0.66 -3.61 6.55
N GLY A 126 0.59 -4.08 6.61
CA GLY A 126 1.23 -4.41 7.88
C GLY A 126 2.67 -4.88 7.72
N ALA A 127 3.14 -5.68 8.67
CA ALA A 127 4.47 -6.29 8.66
C ALA A 127 4.40 -7.75 9.12
N HIS A 128 5.39 -8.54 8.73
CA HIS A 128 5.52 -9.96 9.06
C HIS A 128 6.99 -10.32 9.16
N TRP A 129 7.30 -11.25 10.04
CA TRP A 129 8.62 -11.81 10.25
C TRP A 129 8.54 -13.32 10.44
N ASP A 130 9.60 -14.01 10.08
CA ASP A 130 9.73 -15.44 10.34
C ASP A 130 9.82 -15.68 11.86
N GLU A 131 8.84 -16.35 12.44
CA GLU A 131 8.78 -16.64 13.88
C GLU A 131 9.92 -17.56 14.36
N ALA A 132 10.53 -18.35 13.47
CA ALA A 132 11.70 -19.15 13.83
C ALA A 132 12.94 -18.26 14.06
N THR A 133 13.07 -17.19 13.29
CA THR A 133 14.15 -16.20 13.41
C THR A 133 13.84 -15.13 14.46
N PHE A 134 12.60 -14.64 14.49
CA PHE A 134 12.11 -13.57 15.36
C PHE A 134 10.89 -14.02 16.18
N PRO A 135 11.08 -14.90 17.17
CA PRO A 135 9.96 -15.43 17.95
C PRO A 135 9.29 -14.33 18.77
N GLY A 136 7.96 -14.26 18.72
CA GLY A 136 7.16 -13.21 19.37
C GLY A 136 7.37 -13.10 20.89
N GLU A 137 7.76 -14.17 21.59
CA GLU A 137 8.11 -14.11 23.03
C GLU A 137 9.31 -13.22 23.32
N ARG A 138 10.24 -13.13 22.37
CA ARG A 138 11.47 -12.32 22.47
C ARG A 138 11.35 -11.01 21.68
N PHE A 139 10.61 -11.04 20.58
CA PHE A 139 10.43 -9.95 19.63
C PHE A 139 8.94 -9.65 19.42
N PRO A 140 8.22 -9.20 20.47
CA PRO A 140 6.76 -9.03 20.40
C PRO A 140 6.30 -7.96 19.41
N ALA A 141 7.19 -7.02 19.07
CA ALA A 141 6.98 -5.98 18.07
C ALA A 141 7.68 -6.29 16.73
N GLY A 142 8.24 -7.49 16.58
CA GLY A 142 9.00 -7.90 15.40
C GLY A 142 10.52 -7.65 15.51
N PRO A 143 11.23 -7.74 14.38
CA PRO A 143 12.67 -7.58 14.30
C PRO A 143 13.15 -6.24 14.90
N PRO A 144 14.33 -6.20 15.53
CA PRO A 144 14.86 -4.96 16.09
C PRO A 144 15.23 -3.95 15.00
N ASP A 145 15.21 -2.67 15.36
CA ASP A 145 15.63 -1.59 14.46
C ASP A 145 17.04 -1.83 13.90
N GLY A 146 17.20 -1.62 12.59
CA GLY A 146 18.47 -1.83 11.89
C GLY A 146 18.78 -3.27 11.51
N GLU A 147 17.88 -4.22 11.79
CA GLU A 147 17.96 -5.58 11.27
C GLU A 147 18.01 -5.56 9.73
N ILE A 148 18.81 -6.45 9.14
CA ILE A 148 18.93 -6.51 7.68
C ILE A 148 17.61 -7.03 7.11
N TRP A 149 17.00 -6.23 6.24
CA TRP A 149 15.79 -6.66 5.53
C TRP A 149 16.07 -7.81 4.57
N SER A 150 15.18 -8.80 4.60
CA SER A 150 15.13 -9.92 3.68
C SER A 150 13.69 -10.35 3.43
N VAL A 151 13.37 -10.59 2.16
CA VAL A 151 12.06 -11.09 1.73
C VAL A 151 11.69 -12.42 2.39
N ASP A 152 12.66 -13.19 2.88
CA ASP A 152 12.45 -14.51 3.48
C ASP A 152 12.23 -14.47 5.00
N SER A 153 12.59 -13.38 5.67
CA SER A 153 12.64 -13.36 7.15
C SER A 153 11.99 -12.16 7.82
N ASN A 154 11.91 -11.01 7.16
CA ASN A 154 11.29 -9.81 7.71
C ASN A 154 10.93 -8.82 6.60
N THR A 155 9.64 -8.54 6.47
CA THR A 155 9.18 -7.57 5.48
C THR A 155 7.92 -6.85 5.94
N ASN A 156 7.77 -5.64 5.42
CA ASN A 156 6.45 -5.02 5.38
C ASN A 156 5.64 -5.58 4.20
N PHE A 157 4.33 -5.51 4.33
CA PHE A 157 3.38 -5.84 3.28
C PHE A 157 2.58 -4.61 2.86
N SER A 158 2.45 -4.46 1.55
CA SER A 158 1.59 -3.45 0.96
C SER A 158 0.71 -4.05 -0.13
N ARG A 159 -0.55 -3.61 -0.19
CA ARG A 159 -1.50 -3.97 -1.25
C ARG A 159 -1.27 -3.12 -2.48
N ALA A 160 -0.70 -3.69 -3.54
CA ALA A 160 -0.53 -2.97 -4.80
C ALA A 160 -1.87 -2.49 -5.33
N ILE A 161 -1.89 -1.26 -5.85
CA ILE A 161 -2.98 -0.79 -6.68
C ILE A 161 -3.03 -1.67 -7.93
N ASP A 162 -4.20 -2.21 -8.22
CA ASP A 162 -4.45 -3.00 -9.41
C ASP A 162 -5.75 -2.58 -10.11
N ARG A 163 -6.14 -3.34 -11.14
CA ARG A 163 -7.36 -3.04 -11.89
C ARG A 163 -8.61 -3.15 -11.00
N GLU A 164 -8.67 -4.10 -10.09
CA GLU A 164 -9.85 -4.30 -9.25
C GLU A 164 -10.09 -3.08 -8.35
N MET A 165 -9.04 -2.58 -7.71
CA MET A 165 -9.11 -1.37 -6.91
C MET A 165 -9.48 -0.14 -7.74
N LEU A 166 -8.88 0.03 -8.92
CA LEU A 166 -9.19 1.15 -9.81
C LEU A 166 -10.64 1.09 -10.30
N ASP A 167 -11.16 -0.09 -10.63
CA ASP A 167 -12.55 -0.28 -11.06
C ASP A 167 -13.52 -0.04 -9.89
N ALA A 168 -13.15 -0.41 -8.67
CA ALA A 168 -13.92 -0.12 -7.46
C ALA A 168 -13.95 1.38 -7.13
N LEU A 169 -12.82 2.08 -7.27
CA LEU A 169 -12.75 3.54 -7.12
C LEU A 169 -13.60 4.24 -8.19
N ALA A 170 -13.50 3.83 -9.45
CA ALA A 170 -14.29 4.41 -10.54
C ALA A 170 -15.80 4.20 -10.33
N ARG A 171 -16.21 3.05 -9.78
CA ARG A 171 -17.61 2.80 -9.38
C ARG A 171 -18.05 3.76 -8.27
N LEU A 172 -17.24 3.89 -7.22
CA LEU A 172 -17.52 4.80 -6.10
C LEU A 172 -17.70 6.24 -6.58
N ILE A 173 -16.81 6.73 -7.45
CA ILE A 173 -16.90 8.09 -8.02
C ILE A 173 -18.24 8.27 -8.76
N ARG A 174 -18.63 7.33 -9.62
CA ARG A 174 -19.93 7.40 -10.34
C ARG A 174 -21.13 7.38 -9.41
N GLU A 175 -21.08 6.61 -8.33
CA GLU A 175 -22.16 6.55 -7.34
C GLU A 175 -22.32 7.89 -6.60
N ILE A 176 -21.22 8.59 -6.35
CA ILE A 176 -21.20 9.89 -5.67
C ILE A 176 -21.62 11.03 -6.60
N GLU A 177 -21.08 11.05 -7.83
CA GLU A 177 -21.35 12.11 -8.82
C GLU A 177 -22.76 11.98 -9.43
N GLY A 178 -23.38 10.81 -9.31
CA GLY A 178 -24.67 10.49 -9.92
C GLY A 178 -24.57 10.22 -11.42
N PRO A 179 -25.66 9.75 -12.08
CA PRO A 179 -25.68 9.70 -13.54
C PRO A 179 -25.55 11.12 -14.08
N GLU A 180 -24.62 11.36 -15.01
CA GLU A 180 -24.56 12.61 -15.76
C GLU A 180 -25.98 12.94 -16.26
N THR A 181 -26.58 14.02 -15.77
CA THR A 181 -27.78 14.56 -16.39
C THR A 181 -27.38 14.91 -17.81
N PRO A 182 -27.96 14.28 -18.85
CA PRO A 182 -27.63 14.66 -20.21
C PRO A 182 -27.88 16.16 -20.35
N SER A 183 -26.84 16.90 -20.73
CA SER A 183 -26.98 18.31 -21.08
C SER A 183 -28.15 18.43 -22.07
N PRO A 184 -29.16 19.27 -21.81
CA PRO A 184 -30.17 19.52 -22.81
C PRO A 184 -29.44 20.14 -24.01
N GLY A 185 -29.32 19.37 -25.08
CA GLY A 185 -28.75 19.83 -26.33
C GLY A 185 -29.46 21.11 -26.76
N ILE A 186 -28.64 22.12 -27.06
CA ILE A 186 -29.03 23.40 -27.66
C ILE A 186 -29.56 23.14 -29.07
#